data_AF-A0A257M711-F1
#
_entry.id   AF-A0A257M711-F1
#
_cell.length_a   1.000
_cell.length_b   1.000
_cell.length_c   1.000
_cell.angle_alpha   90.00
_cell.angle_beta   90.00
_cell.angle_gamma   90.00
#
_symmetry.space_group_name_H-M   'P 1'
#
loop_
_entity.id
_entity.type
_entity.pdbx_description
1 polymer ?
#
loop_
_entity_poly.entity_id
_entity_poly.type
_entity_poly.pdbx_seq_one_letter_code
_entity_poly.pdbx_strand_id
1 'polypeptide(L)'
;MTFQVLAQADRSRILLLPQSGSKTLFEGYLRLKDMPQGPRAFKFLVKKGEEAEKFLPPEDAMRMLRKAGAIYLARGDQVMEKRFVELLESYQLAYRFVQVCNHCLGQSRVTYVDEQAIIYKGRRICENCAAAELLREADFRGLGRAGKAHLARILKTRRS
;
A
#
# COMPACT_ATOMS: atom_id res chain seq x y z
N MET A 1 -12.43 1.01 -17.43
CA MET A 1 -11.82 1.24 -16.10
C MET A 1 -10.77 0.18 -15.87
N THR A 2 -9.53 0.57 -15.55
CA THR A 2 -8.43 -0.37 -15.28
C THR A 2 -8.55 -0.92 -13.87
N PHE A 3 -8.76 -2.23 -13.76
CA PHE A 3 -8.72 -2.96 -12.50
C PHE A 3 -7.27 -3.34 -12.20
N GLN A 4 -6.77 -2.94 -11.03
CA GLN A 4 -5.39 -3.21 -10.61
C GLN A 4 -5.36 -3.59 -9.13
N VAL A 5 -4.30 -4.24 -8.69
CA VAL A 5 -4.14 -4.63 -7.28
C VAL A 5 -2.80 -4.12 -6.77
N LEU A 6 -2.82 -3.30 -5.72
CA LEU A 6 -1.61 -3.06 -4.92
C LEU A 6 -1.49 -4.16 -3.88
N ALA A 7 -0.31 -4.76 -3.75
CA ALA A 7 0.03 -5.68 -2.69
C ALA A 7 1.19 -5.15 -1.85
N GLN A 8 1.14 -5.38 -0.54
CA GLN A 8 2.25 -5.15 0.37
C GLN A 8 2.38 -6.33 1.31
N ALA A 9 3.59 -6.84 1.46
CA ALA A 9 3.89 -7.89 2.41
C ALA A 9 4.08 -7.31 3.83
N ASP A 10 3.31 -7.82 4.79
CA ASP A 10 3.56 -7.65 6.23
C ASP A 10 4.24 -8.91 6.79
N ARG A 11 4.61 -8.89 8.08
CA ARG A 11 5.29 -10.02 8.75
C ARG A 11 4.57 -11.36 8.66
N SER A 12 3.25 -11.40 8.54
CA SER A 12 2.45 -12.64 8.61
C SER A 12 1.45 -12.85 7.48
N ARG A 13 1.27 -11.83 6.63
CA ARG A 13 0.22 -11.79 5.59
C ARG A 13 0.60 -10.78 4.51
N ILE A 14 -0.08 -10.86 3.37
CA ILE A 14 -0.01 -9.91 2.28
C ILE A 14 -1.30 -9.10 2.30
N LEU A 15 -1.19 -7.79 2.44
CA LEU A 15 -2.28 -6.86 2.20
C LEU A 15 -2.49 -6.74 0.69
N LEU A 16 -3.72 -6.91 0.23
CA LEU A 16 -4.17 -6.73 -1.15
C LEU A 16 -5.20 -5.60 -1.17
N LEU A 17 -4.93 -4.56 -1.95
CA LEU A 17 -5.81 -3.41 -2.16
C LEU A 17 -6.22 -3.38 -3.64
N PRO A 18 -7.26 -4.13 -4.04
CA PRO A 18 -7.85 -4.02 -5.37
C PRO A 18 -8.41 -2.61 -5.58
N GLN A 19 -8.14 -2.04 -6.75
CA GLN A 19 -8.54 -0.70 -7.13
C GLN A 19 -9.32 -0.70 -8.43
N SER A 20 -10.36 0.13 -8.50
CA SER A 20 -10.98 0.57 -9.74
C SER A 20 -10.76 2.07 -9.88
N GLY A 21 -9.89 2.46 -10.80
CA GLY A 21 -9.37 3.84 -10.84
C GLY A 21 -8.62 4.20 -9.55
N SER A 22 -8.99 5.30 -8.91
CA SER A 22 -8.39 5.75 -7.64
C SER A 22 -9.01 5.12 -6.39
N LYS A 23 -10.14 4.41 -6.53
CA LYS A 23 -10.91 3.87 -5.39
C LYS A 23 -10.43 2.47 -5.03
N THR A 24 -9.97 2.29 -3.79
CA THR A 24 -9.80 0.97 -3.17
C THR A 24 -11.17 0.32 -2.97
N LEU A 25 -11.35 -0.91 -3.46
CA LEU A 25 -12.63 -1.62 -3.41
C LEU A 25 -12.86 -2.28 -2.05
N PHE A 26 -11.81 -2.88 -1.48
CA PHE A 26 -11.80 -3.52 -0.16
C PHE A 26 -10.35 -3.78 0.27
N GLU A 27 -10.16 -4.20 1.52
CA GLU A 27 -8.90 -4.71 2.04
C GLU A 27 -8.93 -6.25 2.03
N GLY A 28 -7.97 -6.87 1.35
CA GLY A 28 -7.76 -8.30 1.34
C GLY A 28 -6.51 -8.66 2.13
N TYR A 29 -6.58 -9.71 2.92
CA TYR A 29 -5.47 -10.21 3.74
C TYR A 29 -5.21 -11.66 3.37
N LEU A 30 -4.18 -11.88 2.55
CA LEU A 30 -3.77 -13.20 2.08
C LEU A 30 -2.67 -13.76 2.97
N ARG A 31 -2.89 -14.95 3.54
CA ARG A 31 -1.84 -15.72 4.21
C ARG A 31 -1.35 -16.82 3.29
N LEU A 32 -0.03 -17.03 3.30
CA LEU A 32 0.61 -18.11 2.58
C LEU A 32 0.95 -19.26 3.53
N LYS A 33 0.99 -20.47 2.97
CA LYS A 33 1.52 -21.66 3.61
C LYS A 33 2.61 -22.24 2.73
N ASP A 34 3.68 -22.72 3.34
CA ASP A 34 4.75 -23.40 2.62
C ASP A 34 4.31 -24.84 2.30
N MET A 35 4.54 -25.23 1.05
CA MET A 35 4.32 -26.57 0.55
C MET A 35 5.61 -27.04 -0.14
N PRO A 36 5.80 -28.35 -0.36
CA PRO A 36 6.99 -28.85 -1.06
C PRO A 36 7.23 -28.21 -2.43
N GLN A 37 6.16 -27.76 -3.11
CA GLN A 37 6.22 -27.09 -4.41
C GLN A 37 6.29 -25.55 -4.33
N GLY A 38 6.65 -25.01 -3.17
CA GLY A 38 6.72 -23.57 -2.88
C GLY A 38 5.48 -23.01 -2.16
N PRO A 39 5.46 -21.70 -1.86
CA PRO A 39 4.37 -21.06 -1.15
C PRO A 39 3.03 -21.18 -1.89
N ARG A 40 1.93 -21.37 -1.15
CA ARG A 40 0.55 -21.41 -1.67
C ARG A 40 -0.38 -20.53 -0.87
N ALA A 41 -1.42 -20.01 -1.52
CA ALA A 41 -2.52 -19.31 -0.87
C ALA A 41 -3.20 -20.22 0.16
N PHE A 42 -3.40 -19.74 1.39
CA PHE A 42 -3.90 -20.58 2.49
C PHE A 42 -5.14 -20.01 3.19
N LYS A 43 -5.16 -18.72 3.50
CA LYS A 43 -6.34 -18.04 4.05
C LYS A 43 -6.50 -16.70 3.39
N PHE A 44 -7.72 -16.36 3.03
CA PHE A 44 -8.04 -15.04 2.49
C PHE A 44 -9.16 -14.41 3.32
N LEU A 45 -8.83 -13.31 3.97
CA LEU A 45 -9.76 -12.54 4.80
C LEU A 45 -10.03 -11.22 4.10
N VAL A 46 -11.29 -10.84 3.96
CA VAL A 46 -11.70 -9.60 3.30
C VAL A 46 -12.42 -8.70 4.28
N LYS A 47 -12.05 -7.42 4.29
CA LYS A 47 -12.68 -6.35 5.04
C LYS A 47 -13.12 -5.24 4.08
N LYS A 48 -14.38 -4.83 4.14
CA LYS A 48 -14.94 -3.82 3.25
C LYS A 48 -15.54 -2.67 4.05
N GLY A 49 -14.77 -1.60 4.22
CA GLY A 49 -15.18 -0.46 5.02
C GLY A 49 -15.47 -0.87 6.47
N GLU A 50 -16.69 -0.61 6.92
CA GLU A 50 -17.17 -0.93 8.26
C GLU A 50 -17.87 -2.30 8.35
N GLU A 51 -18.00 -3.03 7.23
CA GLU A 51 -18.55 -4.39 7.23
C GLU A 51 -17.64 -5.34 8.03
N ALA A 52 -18.25 -6.35 8.67
CA ALA A 52 -17.52 -7.40 9.37
C ALA A 52 -16.56 -8.14 8.44
N GLU A 53 -15.41 -8.55 8.99
CA GLU A 53 -14.42 -9.31 8.24
C GLU A 53 -14.96 -10.69 7.91
N LYS A 54 -14.71 -11.17 6.68
CA LYS A 54 -15.18 -12.48 6.21
C LYS A 54 -14.05 -13.28 5.57
N PHE A 55 -14.01 -14.57 5.88
CA PHE A 55 -13.15 -15.49 5.16
C PHE A 55 -13.76 -15.81 3.80
N LEU A 56 -12.94 -15.68 2.77
CA LEU A 56 -13.23 -16.15 1.43
C LEU A 56 -12.28 -17.31 1.08
N PRO A 57 -12.65 -18.17 0.12
CA PRO A 57 -11.75 -19.15 -0.44
C PRO A 57 -10.41 -18.52 -0.87
N PRO A 58 -9.25 -19.10 -0.51
CA PRO A 58 -7.94 -18.59 -0.93
C PRO A 58 -7.80 -18.47 -2.45
N GLU A 59 -8.48 -19.32 -3.20
CA GLU A 59 -8.53 -19.33 -4.66
C GLU A 59 -9.16 -18.06 -5.23
N ASP A 60 -10.05 -17.39 -4.48
CA ASP A 60 -10.66 -16.12 -4.90
C ASP A 60 -9.62 -15.00 -4.94
N ALA A 61 -8.63 -15.00 -4.05
CA ALA A 61 -7.51 -14.07 -4.12
C ALA A 61 -6.70 -14.30 -5.40
N MET A 62 -6.44 -15.56 -5.75
CA MET A 62 -5.71 -15.90 -6.98
C MET A 62 -6.51 -15.55 -8.24
N ARG A 63 -7.83 -15.76 -8.23
CA ARG A 63 -8.72 -15.36 -9.32
C ARG A 63 -8.75 -13.84 -9.49
N MET A 64 -8.76 -13.10 -8.38
CA MET A 64 -8.67 -11.65 -8.39
C MET A 64 -7.36 -11.17 -8.99
N LEU A 65 -6.22 -11.71 -8.54
CA LEU A 65 -4.90 -11.34 -9.06
C LEU A 65 -4.78 -11.64 -10.57
N ARG A 66 -5.28 -12.79 -11.05
CA ARG A 66 -5.31 -13.13 -12.49
C ARG A 66 -6.12 -12.15 -13.34
N LYS A 67 -7.21 -11.61 -12.78
CA LYS A 67 -8.07 -10.65 -13.49
C LYS A 67 -7.52 -9.22 -13.46
N ALA A 68 -6.54 -8.94 -12.59
CA ALA A 68 -5.93 -7.62 -12.49
C ALA A 68 -5.17 -7.30 -13.79
N GLY A 69 -5.44 -6.13 -14.37
CA GLY A 69 -4.66 -5.62 -15.49
C GLY A 69 -3.22 -5.29 -15.09
N ALA A 70 -2.99 -5.07 -13.79
CA ALA A 70 -1.65 -4.98 -13.22
C ALA A 70 -1.63 -5.33 -11.73
N ILE A 71 -0.54 -5.97 -11.30
CA ILE A 71 -0.22 -6.23 -9.89
C ILE A 71 0.98 -5.36 -9.52
N TYR A 72 0.79 -4.50 -8.53
CA TYR A 72 1.84 -3.61 -8.03
C TYR A 72 2.29 -4.05 -6.66
N LEU A 73 3.60 -4.12 -6.46
CA LEU A 73 4.20 -4.47 -5.18
C LEU A 73 4.78 -3.21 -4.53
N ALA A 74 4.23 -2.84 -3.37
CA ALA A 74 4.89 -1.92 -2.46
C ALA A 74 5.85 -2.71 -1.58
N ARG A 75 7.05 -2.16 -1.36
CA ARG A 75 8.05 -2.80 -0.48
C ARG A 75 7.51 -2.99 0.93
N GLY A 76 7.76 -4.15 1.51
CA GLY A 76 7.30 -4.52 2.84
C GLY A 76 8.28 -5.42 3.58
N ASP A 77 7.75 -6.40 4.31
CA ASP A 77 8.56 -7.45 4.95
C ASP A 77 9.28 -8.29 3.89
N GLN A 78 10.61 -8.33 3.93
CA GLN A 78 11.42 -8.95 2.88
C GLN A 78 11.20 -10.45 2.74
N VAL A 79 10.96 -11.16 3.85
CA VAL A 79 10.79 -12.62 3.82
C VAL A 79 9.42 -12.97 3.23
N MET A 80 8.37 -12.29 3.69
CA MET A 80 7.02 -12.51 3.16
C MET A 80 6.89 -12.00 1.71
N GLU A 81 7.58 -10.91 1.36
CA GLU A 81 7.62 -10.38 -0.01
C GLU A 81 8.23 -11.40 -0.98
N LYS A 82 9.38 -12.00 -0.63
CA LYS A 82 10.00 -13.06 -1.45
C LYS A 82 9.05 -14.24 -1.65
N ARG A 83 8.40 -14.72 -0.59
CA ARG A 83 7.42 -15.81 -0.67
C ARG A 83 6.22 -15.46 -1.55
N PHE A 84 5.79 -14.20 -1.51
CA PHE A 84 4.70 -13.74 -2.37
C PHE A 84 5.14 -13.62 -3.84
N VAL A 85 6.36 -13.16 -4.10
CA VAL A 85 6.95 -13.17 -5.45
C VAL A 85 7.04 -14.58 -6.00
N GLU A 86 7.58 -15.54 -5.24
CA GLU A 86 7.63 -16.96 -5.62
C GLU A 86 6.24 -17.52 -5.95
N LEU A 87 5.21 -17.15 -5.16
CA LEU A 87 3.83 -17.50 -5.47
C LEU A 87 3.42 -16.90 -6.82
N LEU A 88 3.57 -15.59 -7.04
CA LEU A 88 3.16 -14.93 -8.28
C LEU A 88 3.85 -15.56 -9.51
N GLU A 89 5.16 -15.82 -9.41
CA GLU A 89 5.95 -16.46 -10.47
C GLU A 89 5.47 -17.88 -10.76
N SER A 90 5.13 -18.67 -9.73
CA SER A 90 4.59 -20.03 -9.92
C SER A 90 3.25 -20.07 -10.67
N TYR A 91 2.49 -18.97 -10.61
CA TYR A 91 1.24 -18.78 -11.37
C TYR A 91 1.42 -17.94 -12.63
N GLN A 92 2.67 -17.62 -13.00
CA GLN A 92 3.02 -16.80 -14.17
C GLN A 92 2.34 -15.41 -14.16
N LEU A 93 2.19 -14.83 -12.97
CA LEU A 93 1.58 -13.52 -12.79
C LEU A 93 2.64 -12.42 -12.82
N ALA A 94 2.57 -11.56 -13.84
CA ALA A 94 3.44 -10.40 -13.94
C ALA A 94 3.15 -9.39 -12.82
N TYR A 95 4.22 -8.79 -12.28
CA TYR A 95 4.14 -7.77 -11.25
C TYR A 95 5.19 -6.68 -11.48
N ARG A 96 4.97 -5.50 -10.90
CA ARG A 96 5.99 -4.45 -10.85
C ARG A 96 6.09 -3.80 -9.48
N PHE A 97 7.30 -3.47 -9.07
CA PHE A 97 7.51 -2.70 -7.86
C PHE A 97 7.13 -1.23 -8.09
N VAL A 98 6.48 -0.64 -7.09
CA VAL A 98 6.07 0.76 -7.08
C VAL A 98 6.41 1.40 -5.75
N GLN A 99 6.53 2.73 -5.76
CA GLN A 99 6.62 3.52 -4.55
C GLN A 99 5.24 4.10 -4.23
N VAL A 100 4.85 4.03 -2.96
CA VAL A 100 3.56 4.56 -2.47
C VAL A 100 3.77 5.36 -1.19
N CYS A 101 2.87 6.31 -0.94
CA CYS A 101 2.84 7.07 0.30
C CYS A 101 2.53 6.14 1.48
N ASN A 102 3.48 5.99 2.39
CA ASN A 102 3.32 5.11 3.55
C ASN A 102 2.21 5.55 4.50
N HIS A 103 1.94 6.86 4.61
CA HIS A 103 0.83 7.38 5.43
C HIS A 103 -0.55 7.08 4.84
N CYS A 104 -0.71 7.26 3.52
CA CYS A 104 -1.95 6.87 2.84
C CYS A 104 -2.19 5.37 2.97
N LEU A 105 -1.13 4.57 2.79
CA LEU A 105 -1.23 3.11 2.84
C LEU A 105 -1.64 2.59 4.21
N GLY A 106 -1.17 3.22 5.29
CA GLY A 106 -1.62 2.92 6.66
C GLY A 106 -3.09 3.24 6.94
N GLN A 107 -3.78 3.90 6.01
CA GLN A 107 -5.22 4.16 6.03
C GLN A 107 -5.94 3.45 4.87
N SER A 108 -5.33 2.39 4.33
CA SER A 108 -5.86 1.58 3.21
C SER A 108 -6.13 2.37 1.92
N ARG A 109 -5.51 3.55 1.79
CA ARG A 109 -5.55 4.37 0.57
C ARG A 109 -4.24 4.24 -0.18
N VAL A 110 -4.33 4.11 -1.49
CA VAL A 110 -3.13 4.05 -2.34
C VAL A 110 -2.87 5.41 -2.95
N THR A 111 -1.70 5.96 -2.69
CA THR A 111 -1.18 7.13 -3.39
C THR A 111 0.20 6.76 -3.90
N TYR A 112 0.32 6.62 -5.23
CA TYR A 112 1.60 6.40 -5.88
C TYR A 112 2.46 7.65 -5.73
N VAL A 113 3.75 7.46 -5.48
CA VAL A 113 4.71 8.54 -5.35
C VAL A 113 5.94 8.21 -6.19
N ASP A 114 6.67 9.22 -6.59
CA ASP A 114 7.90 9.10 -7.37
C ASP A 114 9.14 9.33 -6.50
N GLU A 115 10.28 9.55 -7.14
CA GLU A 115 11.55 9.81 -6.48
C GLU A 115 11.59 11.20 -5.81
N GLN A 116 10.76 12.14 -6.25
CA GLN A 116 10.65 13.49 -5.69
C GLN A 116 9.81 13.54 -4.41
N ALA A 117 9.22 12.40 -4.02
CA ALA A 117 8.43 12.28 -2.81
C ALA A 117 9.21 12.71 -1.54
N ILE A 118 8.49 13.29 -0.59
CA ILE A 118 9.08 13.68 0.69
C ILE A 118 9.44 12.42 1.48
N ILE A 119 10.64 12.39 2.06
CA ILE A 119 11.08 11.33 2.96
C ILE A 119 10.81 11.78 4.40
N TYR A 120 10.03 10.98 5.13
CA TYR A 120 9.75 11.16 6.54
C TYR A 120 10.06 9.86 7.28
N LYS A 121 10.96 9.92 8.27
CA LYS A 121 11.43 8.75 9.04
C LYS A 121 11.84 7.56 8.14
N GLY A 122 12.59 7.86 7.08
CA GLY A 122 13.07 6.87 6.11
C GLY A 122 12.02 6.31 5.15
N ARG A 123 10.78 6.84 5.14
CA ARG A 123 9.71 6.38 4.24
C ARG A 123 9.18 7.52 3.37
N ARG A 124 8.76 7.19 2.15
CA ARG A 124 8.16 8.16 1.23
C ARG A 124 6.72 8.49 1.63
N ILE A 125 6.38 9.77 1.62
CA ILE A 125 5.03 10.29 1.83
C ILE A 125 4.69 11.30 0.74
N CYS A 126 3.40 11.41 0.40
CA CYS A 126 2.92 12.43 -0.52
C CYS A 126 2.91 13.81 0.14
N GLU A 127 2.83 14.86 -0.68
CA GLU A 127 2.81 16.25 -0.23
C GLU A 127 1.70 16.53 0.78
N ASN A 128 0.48 16.02 0.56
CA ASN A 128 -0.64 16.20 1.48
C ASN A 128 -0.34 15.61 2.87
N CYS A 129 0.27 14.43 2.93
CA CYS A 129 0.67 13.81 4.19
C CYS A 129 1.84 14.54 4.85
N ALA A 130 2.79 15.05 4.06
CA ALA A 130 3.89 15.86 4.58
C ALA A 130 3.39 17.19 5.17
N ALA A 131 2.45 17.86 4.49
CA ALA A 131 1.83 19.09 4.97
C ALA A 131 1.06 18.85 6.26
N ALA A 132 0.29 17.75 6.35
CA ALA A 132 -0.41 17.38 7.57
C ALA A 132 0.56 17.11 8.75
N GLU A 133 1.68 16.43 8.50
CA GLU A 133 2.69 16.19 9.53
C GLU A 133 3.38 17.48 9.98
N LEU A 134 3.71 18.35 9.03
CA LEU A 134 4.32 19.65 9.31
C LEU A 134 3.39 20.55 10.13
N LEU A 135 2.08 20.54 9.83
CA LEU A 135 1.08 21.25 10.62
C LEU A 135 0.97 20.68 12.03
N ARG A 136 0.93 19.34 12.18
CA ARG A 136 0.93 18.69 13.50
C ARG A 136 2.13 19.07 14.36
N GLU A 137 3.33 19.06 13.79
CA GLU A 137 4.54 19.48 14.51
C GLU A 137 4.50 20.97 14.84
N ALA A 138 4.03 21.82 13.91
CA ALA A 138 3.89 23.24 14.16
C ALA A 138 2.89 23.54 15.29
N ASP A 139 1.79 22.80 15.37
CA ASP A 139 0.84 22.85 16.48
C ASP A 139 1.50 22.44 17.80
N PHE A 140 2.20 21.30 17.80
CA PHE A 140 2.91 20.78 18.98
C PHE A 140 3.96 21.78 19.52
N ARG A 141 4.62 22.52 18.62
CA ARG A 141 5.60 23.55 18.95
C ARG A 141 4.98 24.93 19.25
N GLY A 142 3.66 25.06 19.19
CA GLY A 142 2.96 26.32 19.49
C GLY A 142 3.16 27.42 18.45
N LEU A 143 3.45 27.08 17.18
CA LEU A 143 3.63 28.09 16.13
C LEU A 143 2.31 28.83 15.84
N GLY A 144 2.42 30.15 15.67
CA GLY A 144 1.31 30.97 15.19
C GLY A 144 0.97 30.74 13.71
N ARG A 145 -0.17 31.29 13.26
CA ARG A 145 -0.68 31.16 11.88
C ARG A 145 0.36 31.55 10.81
N ALA A 146 1.12 32.62 11.03
CA ALA A 146 2.15 33.08 10.11
C ALA A 146 3.28 32.05 9.93
N GLY A 147 3.72 31.43 11.04
CA GLY A 147 4.72 30.36 11.02
C GLY A 147 4.24 29.14 10.23
N LYS A 148 3.01 28.68 10.47
CA LYS A 148 2.39 27.56 9.73
C LYS A 148 2.29 27.86 8.23
N ALA A 149 1.83 29.06 7.87
CA ALA A 149 1.75 29.49 6.46
C ALA A 149 3.12 29.57 5.79
N HIS A 150 4.15 29.98 6.54
CA HIS A 150 5.52 30.01 6.03
C HIS A 150 6.07 28.61 5.77
N LEU A 151 5.90 27.69 6.71
CA LEU A 151 6.29 26.28 6.57
C LEU A 151 5.60 25.58 5.39
N ALA A 152 4.29 25.80 5.22
CA ALA A 152 3.54 25.24 4.10
C ALA A 152 4.05 25.74 2.73
N ARG A 153 4.55 26.98 2.66
CA ARG A 153 5.15 27.53 1.42
C ARG A 153 6.49 26.86 1.11
N ILE A 154 7.36 26.71 2.11
CA ILE A 154 8.66 26.03 1.94
C ILE A 154 8.47 24.61 1.40
N LEU A 155 7.48 23.88 1.95
CA LEU A 155 7.19 22.52 1.48
C LEU A 155 6.85 22.48 -0.02
N LYS A 156 6.09 23.46 -0.52
CA LYS A 156 5.72 23.58 -1.94
C LYS A 156 6.91 23.97 -2.83
N THR A 157 7.77 24.87 -2.36
CA THR A 157 8.94 25.36 -3.12
C THR A 157 10.02 24.29 -3.30
N ARG A 158 10.05 23.24 -2.48
CA ARG A 158 11.04 22.15 -2.60
C ARG A 158 11.00 21.39 -3.94
N ARG A 159 10.01 21.67 -4.79
CA ARG A 159 9.75 21.00 -6.07
C ARG A 159 10.04 21.86 -7.30
N SER A 160 10.39 23.15 -7.13
CA SER A 160 10.78 24.06 -8.21
C SER A 160 12.28 24.09 -8.43
#